data_AF-A0A2W4JN64-F1
#
_entry.id   AF-A0A2W4JN64-F1
#
_cell.length_a   1.000
_cell.length_b   1.000
_cell.length_c   1.000
_cell.angle_alpha   90.00
_cell.angle_beta   90.00
_cell.angle_gamma   90.00
#
_symmetry.space_group_name_H-M   'P 1'
#
loop_
_entity.id
_entity.type
_entity.pdbx_description
1 polymer ?
#
loop_
_entity_poly.entity_id
_entity_poly.type
_entity_poly.pdbx_seq_one_letter_code
_entity_poly.pdbx_strand_id
1 'polypeptide(L)'
;GPARTGDMGGPAGLPRQQIGVSLRAFSWNIEGDIGYVLNPVIVDVSEEKQELADEGCLSIPGLWFECDRPLWARAEGIDLDGKTVVVEGEEIWARLIHHEVDHLDGHLFIDRLSKDVRKKAMKAIRDTIQHEHA
;
A
#
# COMPACT_ATOMS: atom_id res chain seq x y z
N GLY A 1 41.05 12.48 40.38
CA GLY A 1 40.21 13.50 41.07
C GLY A 1 39.57 14.38 40.03
N PRO A 2 38.30 14.79 40.20
CA PRO A 2 37.33 15.00 39.12
C PRO A 2 37.11 16.46 38.69
N ALA A 3 36.28 16.62 37.64
CA ALA A 3 35.44 17.79 37.30
C ALA A 3 36.17 19.03 36.71
N ARG A 4 35.67 19.77 35.72
CA ARG A 4 34.33 19.87 35.09
C ARG A 4 34.42 20.80 33.86
N THR A 5 33.63 20.48 32.83
CA THR A 5 32.83 21.36 31.93
C THR A 5 33.34 22.75 31.52
N GLY A 6 33.37 22.99 30.20
CA GLY A 6 33.39 24.31 29.59
C GLY A 6 33.18 24.23 28.07
N ASP A 7 31.93 24.38 27.65
CA ASP A 7 31.38 24.28 26.29
C ASP A 7 31.75 25.47 25.38
N MET A 8 31.60 25.21 24.07
CA MET A 8 31.17 26.10 22.97
C MET A 8 32.16 26.31 21.82
N GLY A 9 31.88 25.64 20.69
CA GLY A 9 32.56 25.92 19.42
C GLY A 9 32.13 25.09 18.20
N GLY A 10 30.84 25.01 17.89
CA GLY A 10 30.39 24.73 16.51
C GLY A 10 29.15 23.82 16.40
N PRO A 11 28.02 24.30 15.85
CA PRO A 11 26.89 23.44 15.51
C PRO A 11 27.24 22.71 14.22
N ALA A 12 27.76 21.50 14.33
CA ALA A 12 27.69 20.52 13.27
C ALA A 12 26.81 19.35 13.74
N GLY A 13 25.62 19.70 14.25
CA GLY A 13 24.50 18.79 14.11
C GLY A 13 24.32 18.60 12.62
N LEU A 14 24.76 17.44 12.11
CA LEU A 14 24.43 16.99 10.76
C LEU A 14 22.95 17.32 10.58
N PRO A 15 22.56 18.09 9.54
CA PRO A 15 21.16 18.11 9.19
C PRO A 15 20.81 16.65 8.98
N ARG A 16 19.94 16.10 9.84
CA ARG A 16 19.20 14.90 9.50
C ARG A 16 18.37 15.36 8.33
N GLN A 17 18.98 15.24 7.15
CA GLN A 17 18.36 15.52 5.89
C GLN A 17 17.06 14.75 5.99
N GLN A 18 15.98 15.49 6.09
CA GLN A 18 14.63 14.98 6.00
C GLN A 18 14.51 14.52 4.55
N ILE A 19 15.21 13.43 4.23
CA ILE A 19 14.97 12.65 3.05
C ILE A 19 13.56 12.16 3.33
N GLY A 20 12.58 12.77 2.66
CA GLY A 20 11.22 12.29 2.61
C GLY A 20 11.25 10.93 1.91
N VAL A 21 11.82 9.94 2.59
CA VAL A 21 11.59 8.55 2.25
C VAL A 21 10.13 8.33 2.57
N SER A 22 9.31 8.29 1.52
CA SER A 22 7.99 7.67 1.61
C SER A 22 8.24 6.27 2.16
N LEU A 23 7.99 6.08 3.45
CA LEU A 23 8.17 4.79 4.09
C LEU A 23 7.15 3.86 3.43
N ARG A 24 7.63 2.88 2.66
CA ARG A 24 6.76 1.89 2.03
C ARG A 24 6.36 0.88 3.08
N ALA A 25 5.10 0.85 3.45
CA ALA A 25 4.58 -0.12 4.41
C ALA A 25 3.09 -0.35 4.19
N PHE A 26 2.63 -1.56 4.47
CA PHE A 26 1.20 -1.81 4.70
C PHE A 26 1.03 -2.74 5.89
N SER A 27 -0.18 -2.74 6.43
CA SER A 27 -0.61 -3.60 7.53
C SER A 27 -1.93 -4.27 7.19
N TRP A 28 -2.20 -5.41 7.79
CA TRP A 28 -3.44 -6.16 7.60
C TRP A 28 -4.07 -6.54 8.93
N ASN A 29 -5.38 -6.80 8.87
CA ASN A 29 -6.15 -7.45 9.92
C ASN A 29 -7.25 -8.28 9.24
N ILE A 30 -6.95 -9.55 8.95
CA ILE A 30 -7.85 -10.48 8.27
C ILE A 30 -8.07 -11.67 9.19
N GLU A 31 -9.32 -11.91 9.59
CA GLU A 31 -9.70 -13.09 10.40
C GLU A 31 -8.89 -13.25 11.71
N GLY A 32 -8.37 -12.15 12.26
CA GLY A 32 -7.54 -12.15 13.46
C GLY A 32 -6.04 -12.34 13.21
N ASP A 33 -5.62 -12.57 11.96
CA ASP A 33 -4.23 -12.41 11.54
C ASP A 33 -3.94 -10.92 11.38
N ILE A 34 -3.06 -10.40 12.24
CA ILE A 34 -2.67 -9.00 12.29
C ILE A 34 -1.17 -8.92 12.11
N GLY A 35 -0.74 -8.13 11.12
CA GLY A 35 0.66 -7.93 10.85
C GLY A 35 0.94 -6.70 10.00
N TYR A 36 2.22 -6.52 9.69
CA TYR A 36 2.70 -5.45 8.83
C TYR A 36 3.95 -5.90 8.08
N VAL A 37 4.26 -5.20 7.00
CA VAL A 37 5.49 -5.40 6.22
C VAL A 37 6.02 -4.06 5.75
N LEU A 38 7.34 -3.88 5.87
CA LEU A 38 8.06 -2.71 5.38
C LEU A 38 8.76 -3.03 4.07
N ASN A 39 8.79 -2.06 3.16
CA ASN A 39 9.34 -2.16 1.82
C ASN A 39 8.89 -3.41 1.04
N PRO A 40 7.58 -3.76 1.06
CA PRO A 40 7.12 -4.95 0.36
C PRO A 40 7.31 -4.82 -1.16
N VAL A 41 7.67 -5.94 -1.78
CA VAL A 41 7.73 -6.14 -3.23
C VAL A 41 7.05 -7.47 -3.53
N ILE A 42 6.17 -7.49 -4.53
CA ILE A 42 5.60 -8.74 -5.06
C ILE A 42 6.71 -9.49 -5.78
N VAL A 43 7.02 -10.70 -5.31
CA VAL A 43 8.10 -11.53 -5.87
C VAL A 43 7.57 -12.69 -6.71
N ASP A 44 6.30 -13.07 -6.53
CA ASP A 44 5.68 -14.16 -7.27
C ASP A 44 4.15 -14.01 -7.31
N VAL A 45 3.54 -14.49 -8.40
CA VAL A 45 2.09 -14.44 -8.66
C VAL A 45 1.65 -15.64 -9.49
N SER A 46 0.41 -16.09 -9.29
CA SER A 46 -0.18 -17.12 -10.14
C SER A 46 -0.55 -16.59 -11.53
N GLU A 47 -0.53 -17.47 -12.53
CA GLU A 47 -1.16 -17.19 -13.84
C GLU A 47 -2.70 -17.28 -13.76
N GLU A 48 -3.21 -18.16 -12.91
CA GLU A 48 -4.64 -18.28 -12.62
C GLU A 48 -5.18 -16.99 -12.00
N LYS A 49 -6.41 -16.64 -12.38
CA LYS A 49 -7.13 -15.46 -11.93
C LYS A 49 -8.20 -15.85 -10.92
N GLN A 50 -8.48 -14.94 -10.00
CA GLN A 50 -9.64 -15.03 -9.13
C GLN A 50 -10.93 -14.97 -9.96
N GLU A 51 -12.02 -15.44 -9.38
CA GLU A 51 -13.33 -15.02 -9.85
C GLU A 51 -13.45 -13.48 -9.76
N LEU A 52 -14.10 -12.87 -10.76
CA LEU A 52 -14.34 -11.44 -10.73
C LEU A 52 -15.12 -11.10 -9.48
N ALA A 53 -14.58 -10.18 -8.68
CA ALA A 53 -15.23 -9.68 -7.49
C ALA A 53 -14.96 -8.19 -7.32
N ASP A 54 -15.86 -7.52 -6.63
CA ASP A 54 -15.77 -6.10 -6.39
C ASP A 54 -14.53 -5.74 -5.53
N GLU A 55 -13.84 -4.69 -5.94
CA GLU A 55 -12.77 -4.05 -5.19
C GLU A 55 -13.16 -2.60 -4.93
N GLY A 56 -12.88 -2.13 -3.71
CA GLY A 56 -13.10 -0.77 -3.27
C GLY A 56 -11.84 -0.22 -2.62
N CYS A 57 -11.77 1.09 -2.43
CA CYS A 57 -10.60 1.74 -1.85
C CYS A 57 -11.04 2.91 -0.97
N LEU A 58 -10.40 3.09 0.19
CA LEU A 58 -10.65 4.24 1.06
C LEU A 58 -10.28 5.58 0.40
N SER A 59 -9.36 5.56 -0.58
CA SER A 59 -9.00 6.75 -1.37
C SER A 59 -10.09 7.16 -2.37
N ILE A 60 -11.05 6.28 -2.68
CA ILE A 60 -12.19 6.54 -3.56
C ILE A 60 -13.47 6.05 -2.85
N PRO A 61 -13.95 6.79 -1.83
CA PRO A 61 -14.98 6.30 -0.93
C PRO A 61 -16.31 6.05 -1.66
N GLY A 62 -16.98 4.97 -1.26
CA GLY A 62 -18.33 4.63 -1.73
C GLY A 62 -18.40 3.99 -3.12
N LEU A 63 -17.26 3.79 -3.80
CA LEU A 63 -17.21 3.15 -5.11
C LEU A 63 -16.60 1.75 -5.05
N TRP A 64 -17.26 0.82 -5.73
CA TRP A 64 -16.90 -0.59 -5.82
C TRP A 64 -17.05 -1.04 -7.28
N PHE A 65 -16.04 -1.72 -7.81
CA PHE A 65 -16.06 -2.23 -9.18
C PHE A 65 -15.36 -3.58 -9.29
N GLU A 66 -15.86 -4.44 -10.17
CA GLU A 66 -15.24 -5.72 -10.51
C GLU A 66 -13.80 -5.51 -10.99
N CYS A 67 -12.85 -6.06 -10.25
CA CYS A 67 -11.43 -6.01 -10.55
C CYS A 67 -10.86 -7.43 -10.67
N ASP A 68 -10.08 -7.67 -11.72
CA ASP A 68 -9.39 -8.93 -11.94
C ASP A 68 -8.03 -8.92 -11.22
N ARG A 69 -7.72 -10.00 -10.51
CA ARG A 69 -6.48 -10.19 -9.74
C ARG A 69 -5.99 -11.63 -9.89
N PRO A 70 -4.67 -11.88 -9.86
CA PRO A 70 -4.13 -13.23 -9.70
C PRO A 70 -4.75 -13.96 -8.49
N LEU A 71 -5.02 -15.25 -8.64
CA LEU A 71 -5.57 -16.09 -7.58
C LEU A 71 -4.67 -16.09 -6.34
N TRP A 72 -3.36 -16.16 -6.55
CA TRP A 72 -2.34 -16.18 -5.51
C TRP A 72 -1.27 -15.13 -5.76
N ALA A 73 -0.73 -14.56 -4.68
CA ALA A 73 0.44 -13.68 -4.74
C ALA A 73 1.31 -13.84 -3.50
N ARG A 74 2.60 -13.52 -3.65
CA ARG A 74 3.58 -13.42 -2.57
C ARG A 74 4.33 -12.11 -2.65
N ALA A 75 4.38 -11.41 -1.53
CA ALA A 75 5.22 -10.25 -1.32
C ALA A 75 6.25 -10.48 -0.21
N GLU A 76 7.43 -9.94 -0.40
CA GLU A 76 8.52 -9.98 0.57
C GLU A 76 8.94 -8.57 0.97
N GLY A 77 9.26 -8.41 2.25
CA GLY A 77 9.78 -7.18 2.82
C GLY A 77 10.49 -7.45 4.14
N ILE A 78 10.49 -6.48 5.05
CA ILE A 78 11.14 -6.60 6.36
C ILE A 78 10.25 -6.08 7.50
N ASP A 79 10.56 -6.49 8.74
CA ASP A 79 10.02 -5.91 9.96
C ASP A 79 10.90 -4.75 10.49
N LEU A 80 10.54 -4.21 11.67
CA LEU A 80 11.31 -3.15 12.34
C LEU A 80 12.71 -3.59 12.81
N ASP A 81 12.93 -4.90 12.99
CA ASP A 81 14.24 -5.48 13.33
C ASP A 81 15.09 -5.76 12.07
N GLY A 82 14.53 -5.55 10.88
CA GLY A 82 15.18 -5.88 9.60
C GLY A 82 15.12 -7.36 9.23
N LYS A 83 14.29 -8.16 9.90
CA LYS A 83 14.07 -9.56 9.55
C LYS A 83 13.09 -9.66 8.38
N THR A 84 13.32 -10.63 7.50
CA THR A 84 12.43 -10.88 6.37
C THR A 84 11.02 -11.21 6.83
N VAL A 85 10.05 -10.55 6.20
CA VAL A 85 8.62 -10.84 6.32
C VAL A 85 8.11 -11.28 4.96
N VAL A 86 7.38 -12.39 4.94
CA VAL A 86 6.69 -12.90 3.74
C VAL A 86 5.19 -12.81 4.00
N VAL A 87 4.48 -12.19 3.06
CA VAL A 87 3.01 -12.16 3.03
C VAL A 87 2.58 -12.84 1.76
N GLU A 88 1.86 -13.95 1.87
CA GLU A 88 1.40 -14.72 0.71
C GLU A 88 0.06 -15.38 1.00
N GLY A 89 -0.70 -15.65 -0.07
CA GLY A 89 -1.97 -16.33 0.05
C GLY A 89 -2.84 -16.16 -1.17
N GLU A 90 -3.98 -16.85 -1.15
CA GLU A 90 -4.97 -16.85 -2.22
C GLU A 90 -6.09 -15.83 -1.97
N GLU A 91 -6.87 -15.54 -3.02
CA GLU A 91 -8.13 -14.80 -2.95
C GLU A 91 -7.96 -13.43 -2.28
N ILE A 92 -8.53 -13.26 -1.08
CA ILE A 92 -8.49 -12.00 -0.32
C ILE A 92 -7.06 -11.56 0.00
N TRP A 93 -6.14 -12.51 0.24
CA TRP A 93 -4.75 -12.20 0.52
C TRP A 93 -4.02 -11.70 -0.72
N ALA A 94 -4.17 -12.40 -1.84
CA ALA A 94 -3.60 -11.94 -3.12
C ALA A 94 -4.14 -10.55 -3.50
N ARG A 95 -5.44 -10.32 -3.30
CA ARG A 95 -6.06 -9.01 -3.56
C ARG A 95 -5.50 -7.93 -2.65
N LEU A 96 -5.39 -8.18 -1.34
CA LEU A 96 -4.79 -7.24 -0.38
C LEU A 96 -3.35 -6.89 -0.78
N ILE A 97 -2.52 -7.90 -1.06
CA ILE A 97 -1.12 -7.69 -1.45
C ILE A 97 -1.04 -6.79 -2.68
N HIS A 98 -1.81 -7.09 -3.72
CA HIS A 98 -1.83 -6.29 -4.93
C HIS A 98 -2.35 -4.87 -4.70
N HIS A 99 -3.42 -4.70 -3.92
CA HIS A 99 -4.01 -3.40 -3.63
C HIS A 99 -3.02 -2.48 -2.90
N GLU A 100 -2.42 -2.99 -1.83
CA GLU A 100 -1.52 -2.21 -1.01
C GLU A 100 -0.19 -1.93 -1.71
N VAL A 101 0.35 -2.90 -2.47
CA VAL A 101 1.57 -2.66 -3.27
C VAL A 101 1.31 -1.68 -4.41
N ASP A 102 0.15 -1.75 -5.08
CA ASP A 102 -0.27 -0.76 -6.08
C ASP A 102 -0.29 0.65 -5.46
N HIS A 103 -0.83 0.81 -4.25
CA HIS A 103 -0.81 2.10 -3.53
C HIS A 103 0.61 2.60 -3.27
N LEU A 104 1.50 1.71 -2.83
CA LEU A 104 2.91 2.06 -2.59
C LEU A 104 3.66 2.47 -3.86
N ASP A 105 3.19 2.00 -5.01
CA ASP A 105 3.69 2.35 -6.34
C ASP A 105 2.96 3.56 -6.96
N GLY A 106 2.00 4.15 -6.25
CA GLY A 106 1.25 5.33 -6.69
C GLY A 106 0.09 5.03 -7.65
N HIS A 107 -0.36 3.77 -7.67
CA HIS A 107 -1.51 3.32 -8.44
C HIS A 107 -2.75 3.14 -7.56
N LEU A 108 -3.93 3.26 -8.17
CA LEU A 108 -5.20 2.92 -7.55
C LEU A 108 -5.79 1.70 -8.27
N PHE A 109 -6.68 0.95 -7.60
CA PHE A 109 -7.34 -0.21 -8.22
C PHE A 109 -8.08 0.15 -9.53
N ILE A 110 -8.54 1.40 -9.67
CA ILE A 110 -9.18 1.90 -10.90
C ILE A 110 -8.27 1.84 -12.13
N ASP A 111 -6.95 1.82 -11.94
CA ASP A 111 -5.97 1.68 -13.01
C ASP A 111 -5.83 0.23 -13.48
N ARG A 112 -6.33 -0.73 -12.71
CA ARG A 112 -6.33 -2.17 -13.00
C ARG A 112 -7.64 -2.65 -13.63
N LEU A 113 -8.69 -1.83 -13.59
CA LEU A 113 -9.98 -2.15 -14.18
C LEU A 113 -9.91 -2.31 -15.70
N SER A 114 -10.75 -3.20 -16.23
CA SER A 114 -10.96 -3.30 -17.67
C SER A 114 -11.43 -1.96 -18.25
N LYS A 115 -11.17 -1.71 -19.53
CA LYS A 115 -11.43 -0.41 -20.18
C LYS A 115 -12.87 0.08 -19.98
N ASP A 116 -13.85 -0.82 -20.09
CA ASP A 116 -15.26 -0.47 -19.97
C ASP A 116 -15.66 -0.20 -18.52
N VAL A 117 -15.15 -0.98 -17.57
CA VAL A 117 -15.39 -0.78 -16.13
C VAL A 117 -14.71 0.50 -15.66
N ARG A 118 -13.46 0.76 -16.07
CA ARG A 118 -12.75 2.01 -15.78
C ARG A 118 -13.50 3.23 -16.30
N LYS A 119 -14.10 3.16 -17.50
CA LYS A 119 -14.91 4.26 -18.03
C LYS A 119 -16.13 4.56 -17.15
N LYS A 120 -16.79 3.52 -16.62
CA LYS A 120 -17.90 3.67 -15.66
C LYS A 120 -17.40 4.28 -14.35
N ALA A 121 -16.28 3.78 -13.82
CA ALA A 121 -15.66 4.30 -12.60
C ALA A 121 -15.31 5.79 -12.70
N MET A 122 -14.64 6.20 -13.78
CA MET A 122 -14.28 7.60 -14.01
C MET A 122 -15.49 8.52 -14.19
N LYS A 123 -16.63 7.99 -14.63
CA LYS A 123 -17.89 8.73 -14.68
C LYS A 123 -18.44 8.90 -13.25
N ALA A 124 -18.54 7.82 -12.49
CA ALA A 124 -19.04 7.85 -11.11
C ALA A 124 -18.22 8.81 -10.22
N ILE A 125 -16.88 8.78 -10.32
CA ILE A 125 -16.00 9.70 -9.58
C ILE A 125 -16.32 11.17 -9.90
N ARG A 126 -16.54 11.51 -11.18
CA ARG A 126 -16.89 12.87 -11.60
C ARG A 126 -18.24 13.30 -11.04
N ASP A 127 -19.22 12.40 -11.03
CA ASP A 127 -20.55 12.67 -10.53
C ASP A 127 -20.51 12.92 -8.99
N THR A 128 -19.70 12.15 -8.23
CA THR A 128 -19.51 12.35 -6.78
C THR A 128 -18.95 13.73 -6.45
N ILE A 129 -17.90 14.17 -7.15
CA ILE A 129 -17.28 15.49 -6.93
C ILE A 129 -18.29 16.62 -7.20
N GLN A 130 -19.16 16.47 -8.21
CA GLN A 130 -20.16 17.49 -8.53
C GLN A 130 -21.25 17.60 -7.47
N HIS A 131 -21.57 16.51 -6.75
CA HIS A 131 -22.57 16.51 -5.69
C HIS A 131 -22.07 17.03 -4.35
N GLU A 132 -20.77 16.93 -4.05
CA GLU A 132 -20.18 17.48 -2.81
C GLU A 132 -20.01 19.02 -2.85
N HIS A 133 -20.04 19.61 -4.04
CA HIS A 133 -19.89 21.06 -4.26
C HIS A 133 -21.19 21.78 -4.65
N ALA A 134 -22.34 21.09 -4.57
CA ALA A 134 -23.68 21.63 -4.82
C ALA A 134 -24.44 21.82 -3.49
#